data_AF-A0A9X3EYS2-F1
#
_entry.id   AF-A0A9X3EYS2-F1
#
_cell.length_a   1.000
_cell.length_b   1.000
_cell.length_c   1.000
_cell.angle_alpha   90.00
_cell.angle_beta   90.00
_cell.angle_gamma   90.00
#
_symmetry.space_group_name_H-M   'P 1'
#
loop_
_entity.id
_entity.type
_entity.pdbx_description
1 polymer ?
#
loop_
_entity_poly.entity_id
_entity_poly.type
_entity_poly.pdbx_seq_one_letter_code
_entity_poly.pdbx_strand_id
1 'polypeptide(L)'
;MIDELRRELRIPSRYRGFLQESDPVDVETVTPAERVRLFPAARLAAEQPGGQAGWQNDWVVIARSTVHSDLYFLDISKLDAEGDCPVFRVTTGAASYRPEACASSFEQFIRGLAKSMEAAA
;
A
#
# COMPACT_ATOMS: atom_id res chain seq x y z
N MET A 1 -15.72 -5.88 9.81
CA MET A 1 -14.41 -5.23 9.68
C MET A 1 -13.94 -5.07 8.24
N ILE A 2 -13.58 -6.15 7.51
CA ILE A 2 -13.08 -6.00 6.13
C ILE A 2 -14.15 -5.52 5.13
N ASP A 3 -15.41 -5.91 5.33
CA ASP A 3 -16.54 -5.38 4.53
C ASP A 3 -16.82 -3.88 4.80
N GLU A 4 -16.50 -3.38 6.00
CA GLU A 4 -16.62 -1.96 6.33
C GLU A 4 -15.52 -1.16 5.61
N LEU A 5 -14.28 -1.66 5.60
CA LEU A 5 -13.18 -1.05 4.83
C LEU A 5 -13.49 -0.98 3.34
N ARG A 6 -14.22 -1.95 2.78
CA ARG A 6 -14.69 -1.86 1.39
C ARG A 6 -15.61 -0.66 1.18
N ARG A 7 -16.52 -0.38 2.11
CA ARG A 7 -17.47 0.74 1.97
C ARG A 7 -16.78 2.08 2.19
N GLU A 8 -15.84 2.13 3.13
CA GLU A 8 -15.13 3.36 3.49
C GLU A 8 -13.99 3.71 2.52
N LEU A 9 -13.13 2.74 2.19
CA LEU A 9 -11.91 2.95 1.41
C LEU A 9 -11.99 2.39 -0.02
N ARG A 10 -13.11 1.76 -0.40
CA ARG A 10 -13.31 1.17 -1.73
C ARG A 10 -12.19 0.22 -2.16
N ILE A 11 -11.65 -0.53 -1.19
CA ILE A 11 -10.53 -1.45 -1.44
C ILE A 11 -10.85 -2.49 -2.55
N PRO A 12 -9.90 -2.74 -3.48
CA PRO A 12 -10.03 -3.74 -4.53
C PRO A 12 -10.27 -5.16 -4.00
N SER A 13 -10.97 -5.99 -4.79
CA SER A 13 -11.28 -7.38 -4.44
C SER A 13 -10.02 -8.21 -4.14
N ARG A 14 -8.93 -8.00 -4.89
CA ARG A 14 -7.68 -8.76 -4.74
C ARG A 14 -6.92 -8.39 -3.46
N TYR A 15 -6.82 -7.09 -3.17
CA TYR A 15 -6.27 -6.62 -1.91
C TYR A 15 -7.13 -7.04 -0.71
N ARG A 16 -8.45 -7.09 -0.88
CA ARG A 16 -9.37 -7.63 0.13
C ARG A 16 -9.08 -9.10 0.43
N GLY A 17 -8.93 -9.93 -0.60
CA GLY A 17 -8.57 -11.34 -0.44
C GLY A 17 -7.31 -11.50 0.39
N PHE A 18 -6.27 -10.74 0.06
CA PHE A 18 -5.03 -10.71 0.82
C PHE A 18 -5.23 -10.37 2.31
N LEU A 19 -5.99 -9.32 2.63
CA LEU A 19 -6.28 -8.97 4.03
C LEU A 19 -7.09 -10.05 4.76
N GLN A 20 -8.00 -10.74 4.05
CA GLN A 20 -8.81 -11.81 4.64
C GLN A 20 -7.98 -13.07 4.92
N GLU A 21 -7.02 -13.38 4.06
CA GLU A 21 -6.21 -14.60 4.15
C GLU A 21 -4.97 -14.43 5.03
N SER A 22 -4.31 -13.27 4.97
CA SER A 22 -2.94 -13.08 5.47
C SER A 22 -2.74 -11.81 6.30
N ASP A 23 -3.80 -11.17 6.82
CA ASP A 23 -3.78 -9.86 7.51
C ASP A 23 -2.41 -9.51 8.13
N PRO A 24 -1.68 -8.52 7.59
CA PRO A 24 -0.27 -8.32 7.91
C PRO A 24 -0.10 -7.55 9.24
N VAL A 25 -0.35 -8.23 10.36
CA VAL A 25 -0.30 -7.63 11.70
C VAL A 25 1.10 -7.12 12.08
N ASP A 26 2.18 -7.71 11.53
CA ASP A 26 3.56 -7.24 11.73
C ASP A 26 4.50 -7.63 10.59
N VAL A 27 4.09 -7.42 9.34
CA VAL A 27 4.94 -7.73 8.17
C VAL A 27 5.73 -6.48 7.78
N GLU A 28 7.03 -6.48 8.09
CA GLU A 28 8.01 -5.48 7.65
C GLU A 28 9.12 -6.15 6.85
N THR A 29 9.48 -5.58 5.70
CA THR A 29 10.69 -6.02 5.00
C THR A 29 11.94 -5.58 5.73
N VAL A 30 12.88 -6.49 5.95
CA VAL A 30 14.12 -6.19 6.68
C VAL A 30 15.30 -6.04 5.73
N THR A 31 15.12 -5.30 4.62
CA THR A 31 16.24 -5.02 3.72
C THR A 31 17.01 -3.77 4.22
N PRO A 32 18.34 -3.73 4.06
CA PRO A 32 19.15 -2.59 4.50
C PRO A 32 18.87 -1.31 3.70
N ALA A 33 18.39 -1.42 2.45
CA ALA A 33 18.08 -0.30 1.59
C ALA A 33 16.61 0.16 1.69
N GLU A 34 15.68 -0.74 2.03
CA GLU A 34 14.24 -0.41 2.05
C GLU A 34 13.48 -1.27 3.07
N ARG A 35 12.92 -0.63 4.10
CA ARG A 35 12.03 -1.28 5.07
C ARG A 35 10.61 -0.85 4.86
N VAL A 36 9.78 -1.73 4.32
CA VAL A 36 8.38 -1.48 4.01
C VAL A 36 7.53 -2.26 5.01
N ARG A 37 6.73 -1.53 5.79
CA ARG A 37 5.76 -2.10 6.72
C ARG A 37 4.36 -2.00 6.14
N LEU A 38 3.73 -3.15 5.91
CA LEU A 38 2.33 -3.23 5.48
C LEU A 38 1.41 -2.85 6.65
N PHE A 39 0.28 -2.22 6.35
CA PHE A 39 -0.72 -1.89 7.36
C PHE A 39 -1.75 -3.01 7.51
N PRO A 40 -2.04 -3.47 8.74
CA PRO A 40 -3.11 -4.42 8.97
C PRO A 40 -4.48 -3.79 8.73
N ALA A 41 -5.48 -4.61 8.42
CA ALA A 41 -6.83 -4.13 8.09
C ALA A 41 -7.40 -3.18 9.17
N ALA A 42 -7.19 -3.51 10.45
CA ALA A 42 -7.67 -2.71 11.57
C ALA A 42 -7.05 -1.29 11.66
N ARG A 43 -5.89 -1.07 11.02
CA ARG A 43 -5.18 0.22 11.03
C ARG A 43 -5.35 0.99 9.73
N LEU A 44 -5.75 0.35 8.63
CA LEU A 44 -5.84 0.99 7.32
C LEU A 44 -6.63 2.29 7.32
N ALA A 45 -7.81 2.33 7.94
CA ALA A 45 -8.64 3.54 7.99
C ALA A 45 -7.97 4.68 8.77
N ALA A 46 -7.27 4.36 9.87
CA ALA A 46 -6.59 5.35 10.70
C ALA A 46 -5.27 5.86 10.10
N GLU A 47 -4.60 5.05 9.28
CA GLU A 47 -3.35 5.42 8.62
C GLU A 47 -3.59 6.18 7.30
N GLN A 48 -4.84 6.31 6.83
CA GLN A 48 -5.11 7.12 5.66
C GLN A 48 -4.78 8.59 5.94
N PRO A 49 -3.96 9.26 5.11
CA PRO A 49 -3.59 10.67 5.24
C PRO A 49 -4.74 11.63 4.88
N GLY A 50 -6.00 11.18 4.93
CA GLY A 50 -7.18 11.87 4.45
C GLY A 50 -7.21 13.36 4.85
N GLY A 51 -7.38 14.23 3.85
CA GLY A 51 -7.40 15.68 4.05
C GLY A 51 -6.05 16.38 3.92
N GLN A 52 -4.93 15.68 3.70
CA GLN A 52 -3.68 16.33 3.29
C GLN A 52 -3.78 16.94 1.89
N ALA A 53 -3.27 18.16 1.74
CA ALA A 53 -3.27 18.88 0.48
C ALA A 53 -2.53 18.10 -0.61
N GLY A 54 -3.24 17.70 -1.67
CA GLY A 54 -2.71 16.92 -2.79
C GLY A 54 -2.89 15.40 -2.67
N TRP A 55 -3.43 14.89 -1.55
CA TRP A 55 -3.82 13.48 -1.46
C TRP A 55 -5.17 13.25 -2.13
N GLN A 56 -5.27 12.23 -2.99
CA GLN A 56 -6.49 11.92 -3.72
C GLN A 56 -7.38 10.95 -2.95
N ASN A 57 -8.71 11.08 -3.10
CA ASN A 57 -9.66 10.17 -2.45
C ASN A 57 -9.58 8.73 -2.98
N ASP A 58 -9.12 8.56 -4.22
CA ASP A 58 -8.91 7.25 -4.85
C ASP A 58 -7.55 6.61 -4.47
N TRP A 59 -6.75 7.27 -3.63
CA TRP A 59 -5.47 6.73 -3.18
C TRP A 59 -5.63 6.10 -1.80
N VAL A 60 -5.47 4.78 -1.75
CA VAL A 60 -5.59 4.00 -0.52
C VAL A 60 -4.20 3.60 -0.07
N VAL A 61 -3.72 4.19 1.04
CA VAL A 61 -2.43 3.79 1.63
C VAL A 61 -2.51 2.36 2.14
N ILE A 62 -1.51 1.55 1.79
CA ILE A 62 -1.41 0.13 2.17
C ILE A 62 -0.13 -0.20 2.93
N ALA A 63 0.91 0.62 2.81
CA ALA A 63 2.17 0.41 3.49
C ALA A 63 2.93 1.72 3.69
N ARG A 64 3.94 1.69 4.54
CA ARG A 64 4.88 2.79 4.71
C ARG A 64 6.32 2.30 4.75
N SER A 65 7.24 3.11 4.23
CA SER A 65 8.67 2.93 4.43
C SER A 65 9.05 3.46 5.81
N THR A 66 9.68 2.65 6.65
CA THR A 66 10.19 3.09 7.96
C THR A 66 11.55 3.78 7.88
N VAL A 67 12.28 3.61 6.76
CA VAL A 67 13.58 4.27 6.52
C VAL A 67 13.39 5.67 5.95
N HIS A 68 12.54 5.81 4.94
CA HIS A 68 12.41 7.04 4.16
C HIS A 68 11.11 7.81 4.44
N SER A 69 10.23 7.26 5.30
CA SER A 69 8.89 7.81 5.55
C SER A 69 8.04 7.95 4.27
N ASP A 70 8.34 7.19 3.22
CA ASP A 70 7.50 7.10 2.03
C ASP A 70 6.20 6.34 2.33
N LEU A 71 5.12 6.69 1.65
CA LEU A 71 3.85 5.96 1.69
C LEU A 71 3.67 5.20 0.39
N TYR A 72 3.25 3.94 0.50
CA TYR A 72 2.82 3.13 -0.63
C TYR A 72 1.31 3.05 -0.63
N PHE A 73 0.71 3.29 -1.78
CA PHE A 73 -0.73 3.35 -1.93
C PHE A 73 -1.19 2.68 -3.23
N LEU A 74 -2.45 2.22 -3.19
CA LEU A 74 -3.19 1.70 -4.31
C LEU A 74 -3.98 2.84 -4.95
N ASP A 75 -3.85 3.00 -6.26
CA ASP A 75 -4.68 3.95 -7.02
C ASP A 75 -5.92 3.22 -7.55
N ILE A 76 -7.02 3.27 -6.78
CA ILE A 76 -8.25 2.53 -7.13
C ILE A 76 -8.94 3.13 -8.36
N SER A 77 -8.57 4.34 -8.77
CA SER A 77 -9.03 4.92 -10.04
C SER A 77 -8.56 4.12 -11.26
N LYS A 78 -7.51 3.29 -11.09
CA LYS A 78 -6.89 2.44 -12.12
C LYS A 78 -7.16 0.96 -11.89
N LEU A 79 -8.33 0.65 -11.34
CA LEU A 79 -8.81 -0.72 -11.21
C LEU A 79 -8.92 -1.39 -12.60
N ASP A 80 -8.28 -2.54 -12.74
CA ASP A 80 -8.44 -3.42 -13.91
C ASP A 80 -9.68 -4.32 -13.78
N ALA A 81 -10.08 -4.98 -14.87
CA ALA A 81 -11.20 -5.92 -14.92
C ALA A 81 -11.07 -7.08 -13.91
N GLU A 82 -9.85 -7.46 -13.54
CA GLU A 82 -9.60 -8.48 -12.50
C GLU A 82 -9.75 -7.97 -11.05
N GLY A 83 -10.03 -6.68 -10.86
CA GLY A 83 -10.13 -6.08 -9.53
C GLY A 83 -8.77 -5.93 -8.83
N ASP A 84 -7.72 -5.71 -9.62
CA ASP A 84 -6.38 -5.33 -9.18
C ASP A 84 -6.07 -3.88 -9.61
N CYS A 85 -5.06 -3.27 -9.00
CA CYS A 85 -4.69 -1.90 -9.32
C CYS A 85 -3.18 -1.69 -9.08
N PRO A 86 -2.58 -0.74 -9.81
CA PRO A 86 -1.18 -0.40 -9.63
C PRO A 86 -0.87 0.15 -8.23
N VAL A 87 0.35 -0.14 -7.78
CA VAL A 87 0.92 0.36 -6.53
C VAL A 87 1.87 1.51 -6.86
N PHE A 88 1.64 2.64 -6.21
CA PHE A 88 2.50 3.81 -6.28
C PHE A 88 3.14 4.07 -4.92
N ARG A 89 4.29 4.74 -4.93
CA ARG A 89 4.89 5.32 -3.74
C ARG A 89 4.93 6.83 -3.84
N VAL A 90 4.91 7.48 -2.68
CA VAL A 90 5.19 8.92 -2.60
C VAL A 90 5.92 9.27 -1.33
N THR A 91 6.89 10.18 -1.46
CA THR A 91 7.62 10.73 -0.32
C THR A 91 6.77 11.74 0.43
N THR A 92 6.59 11.50 1.73
CA THR A 92 5.90 12.45 2.61
C THR A 92 6.81 13.61 2.96
N GLY A 93 6.23 14.80 3.18
CA GLY A 93 7.00 16.02 3.47
C GLY A 93 7.43 16.83 2.24
N ALA A 94 7.16 16.36 1.03
CA ALA A 94 7.30 17.16 -0.19
C ALA A 94 6.17 18.20 -0.31
N ALA A 95 6.45 19.34 -0.93
CA ALA A 95 5.45 20.40 -1.18
C ALA A 95 4.30 19.95 -2.11
N SER A 96 4.49 18.85 -2.84
CA SER A 96 3.46 18.20 -3.65
C SER A 96 3.77 16.72 -3.74
N TYR A 97 2.74 15.89 -3.61
CA TYR A 97 2.85 14.45 -3.78
C TYR A 97 3.17 14.12 -5.25
N ARG A 98 4.36 13.54 -5.49
CA ARG A 98 4.74 13.00 -6.80
C ARG A 98 4.67 11.48 -6.76
N PRO A 99 3.57 10.88 -7.25
CA PRO A 99 3.41 9.44 -7.22
C PRO A 99 4.36 8.78 -8.21
N GLU A 100 5.14 7.83 -7.73
CA GLU A 100 6.08 7.03 -8.52
C GLU A 100 5.58 5.59 -8.60
N ALA A 101 5.56 5.01 -9.80
CA ALA A 101 5.06 3.65 -10.00
C ALA A 101 6.03 2.62 -9.42
N CYS A 102 5.59 1.85 -8.42
CA CYS A 102 6.37 0.76 -7.85
C CYS A 102 6.06 -0.59 -8.52
N ALA A 103 4.78 -0.86 -8.75
CA ALA A 103 4.35 -2.11 -9.36
C ALA A 103 3.03 -1.91 -10.12
N SER A 104 2.83 -2.69 -11.18
CA SER A 104 1.58 -2.67 -11.93
C SER A 104 0.42 -3.35 -11.20
N SER A 105 0.73 -4.12 -10.15
CA SER A 105 -0.25 -4.87 -9.36
C SER A 105 0.22 -5.06 -7.92
N PHE A 106 -0.72 -5.24 -6.99
CA PHE A 106 -0.40 -5.52 -5.59
C PHE A 106 0.41 -6.82 -5.42
N GLU A 107 0.06 -7.87 -6.17
CA GLU A 107 0.80 -9.14 -6.11
C GLU A 107 2.26 -8.98 -6.55
N GLN A 108 2.49 -8.20 -7.62
CA GLN A 108 3.85 -7.91 -8.10
C GLN A 108 4.66 -7.13 -7.08
N PHE A 109 4.01 -6.20 -6.36
CA PHE A 109 4.64 -5.45 -5.27
C PHE A 109 5.12 -6.39 -4.15
N ILE A 110 4.25 -7.26 -3.64
CA ILE A 110 4.61 -8.23 -2.59
C ILE A 110 5.73 -9.17 -3.05
N ARG A 111 5.66 -9.68 -4.29
CA ARG A 111 6.73 -10.51 -4.86
C ARG A 111 8.05 -9.75 -4.98
N GLY A 112 8.02 -8.47 -5.34
CA GLY A 112 9.19 -7.61 -5.38
C GLY A 112 9.82 -7.43 -4.01
N LEU A 113 9.00 -7.15 -2.99
CA LEU A 113 9.43 -7.06 -1.60
C LEU A 113 10.08 -8.36 -1.09
N ALA A 114 9.47 -9.51 -1.39
CA ALA A 114 10.00 -10.82 -1.03
C ALA A 114 11.37 -11.07 -1.69
N LYS A 115 11.49 -10.82 -3.00
CA LYS A 115 12.77 -10.96 -3.72
C LYS A 115 13.87 -10.05 -3.16
N SER A 116 13.53 -8.81 -2.81
CA SER A 116 14.48 -7.88 -2.20
C SER A 116 14.96 -8.36 -0.83
N MET A 117 14.10 -9.03 -0.06
CA MET A 117 14.51 -9.69 1.19
C MET A 117 15.39 -10.91 0.96
N GLU A 118 15.05 -11.77 0.00
CA GLU A 118 15.86 -12.93 -0.36
C GLU A 118 17.28 -12.52 -0.82
N ALA A 119 17.40 -11.41 -1.56
CA ALA A 119 18.69 -10.89 -2.01
C ALA A 119 19.52 -10.22 -0.89
N ALA A 120 18.89 -9.88 0.24
CA ALA A 120 19.53 -9.21 1.38
C ALA A 120 19.90 -10.17 2.53
N ALA A 121 19.56 -11.45 2.42
CA ALA A 121 19.89 -12.51 3.39
C ALA A 121 21.27 -13.11 3.14
#